data_AF-A0A9E1Q9B3-F1
#
_entry.id   AF-A0A9E1Q9B3-F1
#
_cell.length_a   1.000
_cell.length_b   1.000
_cell.length_c   1.000
_cell.angle_alpha   90.00
_cell.angle_beta   90.00
_cell.angle_gamma   90.00
#
_symmetry.space_group_name_H-M   'P 1'
#
loop_
_entity.id
_entity.type
_entity.pdbx_description
1 polymer ?
#
loop_
_entity_poly.entity_id
_entity_poly.type
_entity_poly.pdbx_seq_one_letter_code
_entity_poly.pdbx_strand_id
1 'polypeptide(L)'
;MRAFLIVAAFLLSSFLSFTSAQNSLNEVLDLSMSQEYRIGGITVMGAEFTDVQAIKLFSALQVGATITIPGEKIGEAITNLWNQDLFEDISIEAAELRERDVYLVIRVKELPRLTRYSIAGVNRSEQETIRGKIDLMTGRIVNENVIATAVKRINDHYRDKGFLDIDVDIVQEVDSSFANGTIIRVNVNKGKKVKVDLIIINGITAFEAKKVKRKMKSTKEKTWWRFYKPSKYLADEFKSDQQAIIAMYNNEGYRNARIISDSLYRTEEGLVGLIVNLEEGTPFRFGNITFTGNTMYRTTQLDSILGIHKGDVYSLAHLETRVFMDPKGMDLSSLYQDDGYLTFRAMPIEKRVENDTIDIEIRMMEGQQFRIGKILVEGNSKTNDHVIYREIRTRPGDLFSRTDIIRTQRELSQLNYFNPEAFGINPIQHPEDGTVDIEYQVEEKPSDQIELSGGWGGGRVVGSLGLSFTNFSAKNMFKKGAWRPIPTGDGQRLSIRAQSNGLYFQSYNLSFTEPWLGGKKPNSLSVSVWKSVQSNGQPKYIEDELNLLRNSLEVIGAQIGLGQRWKKPDDWFQMRASLSYQN
;
A
#
# COMPACT_ATOMS: atom_id res chain seq x y z
N MET A 1 -86.72 23.41 31.75
CA MET A 1 -86.27 22.00 31.92
C MET A 1 -87.26 21.05 31.24
N ARG A 2 -87.42 21.15 29.91
CA ARG A 2 -88.23 20.27 29.04
C ARG A 2 -87.74 20.28 27.57
N ALA A 3 -86.45 20.60 27.35
CA ALA A 3 -85.84 20.62 26.02
C ALA A 3 -84.62 19.68 25.89
N PHE A 4 -84.27 18.93 26.93
CA PHE A 4 -83.13 17.99 26.94
C PHE A 4 -83.52 16.51 26.74
N LEU A 5 -84.81 16.21 26.59
CA LEU A 5 -85.34 14.84 26.52
C LEU A 5 -85.78 14.39 25.12
N ILE A 6 -85.70 15.26 24.10
CA ILE A 6 -86.11 14.92 22.72
C ILE A 6 -84.90 14.73 21.78
N VAL A 7 -83.70 15.20 22.15
CA VAL A 7 -82.48 14.99 21.33
C VAL A 7 -81.81 13.63 21.62
N ALA A 8 -82.04 13.05 22.81
CA ALA A 8 -81.51 11.72 23.15
C ALA A 8 -82.27 10.55 22.49
N ALA A 9 -83.47 10.78 21.96
CA ALA A 9 -84.29 9.74 21.32
C ALA A 9 -84.03 9.58 19.80
N PHE A 10 -83.27 10.50 19.19
CA PHE A 10 -82.89 10.41 17.77
C PHE A 10 -81.45 9.90 17.54
N LEU A 11 -80.65 9.76 18.62
CA LEU A 11 -79.28 9.25 18.57
C LEU A 11 -79.14 7.78 19.00
N LEU A 12 -80.23 7.12 19.43
CA LEU A 12 -80.22 5.69 19.77
C LEU A 12 -80.99 4.79 18.79
N SER A 13 -81.69 5.36 17.80
CA SER A 13 -82.45 4.60 16.78
C SER A 13 -81.73 4.44 15.43
N SER A 14 -80.53 5.03 15.26
CA SER A 14 -79.67 4.84 14.09
C SER A 14 -78.55 3.80 14.30
N PHE A 15 -78.52 3.12 15.45
CA PHE A 15 -77.52 2.08 15.77
C PHE A 15 -78.01 0.63 15.69
N LEU A 16 -79.25 0.37 15.23
CA LEU A 16 -79.84 -0.98 15.25
C LEU A 16 -80.45 -1.48 13.93
N SER A 17 -80.22 -0.79 12.82
CA SER A 17 -80.70 -1.23 11.49
C SER A 17 -79.65 -1.06 10.40
N PHE A 18 -78.49 -1.68 10.58
CA PHE A 18 -77.60 -2.06 9.48
C PHE A 18 -76.83 -3.34 9.88
N THR A 19 -77.59 -4.37 10.27
CA THR A 19 -77.08 -5.72 10.52
C THR A 19 -77.94 -6.73 9.78
N SER A 20 -78.16 -6.51 8.48
CA SER A 20 -78.71 -7.53 7.57
C SER A 20 -78.75 -7.02 6.12
N ALA A 21 -77.59 -6.74 5.52
CA ALA A 21 -77.45 -6.61 4.05
C ALA A 21 -75.98 -6.46 3.64
N GLN A 22 -75.14 -7.48 3.90
CA GLN A 22 -73.96 -7.79 3.10
C GLN A 22 -73.38 -9.15 3.53
N ASN A 23 -74.24 -10.17 3.53
CA ASN A 23 -73.79 -11.56 3.47
C ASN A 23 -73.81 -12.00 2.00
N SER A 24 -72.83 -11.49 1.25
CA SER A 24 -72.33 -12.11 0.03
C SER A 24 -70.98 -11.45 -0.27
N LEU A 25 -69.91 -12.25 -0.25
CA LEU A 25 -68.49 -11.91 -0.43
C LEU A 25 -67.77 -11.35 0.81
N ASN A 26 -67.57 -12.22 1.79
CA ASN A 26 -66.36 -12.22 2.63
C ASN A 26 -66.20 -13.65 3.15
N GLU A 27 -65.59 -14.52 2.34
CA GLU A 27 -64.91 -15.70 2.88
C GLU A 27 -63.80 -15.18 3.78
N VAL A 28 -63.99 -15.34 5.08
CA VAL A 28 -62.90 -15.23 6.05
C VAL A 28 -61.91 -16.34 5.68
N LEU A 29 -60.80 -15.97 5.07
CA LEU A 29 -59.71 -16.87 4.74
C LEU A 29 -59.22 -17.50 6.06
N ASP A 30 -59.49 -18.79 6.25
CA ASP A 30 -58.98 -19.55 7.40
C ASP A 30 -57.46 -19.74 7.20
N LEU A 31 -56.67 -18.87 7.83
CA LEU A 31 -55.19 -18.87 7.76
C LEU A 31 -54.53 -20.15 8.33
N SER A 32 -55.32 -21.10 8.85
CA SER A 32 -54.83 -22.36 9.40
C SER A 32 -54.66 -23.47 8.36
N MET A 33 -55.22 -23.31 7.15
CA MET A 33 -55.05 -24.29 6.07
C MET A 33 -54.55 -23.62 4.80
N SER A 34 -53.36 -24.03 4.36
CA SER A 34 -52.78 -23.58 3.11
C SER A 34 -53.49 -24.23 1.93
N GLN A 35 -54.00 -23.42 0.99
CA GLN A 35 -54.76 -23.91 -0.16
C GLN A 35 -54.01 -23.59 -1.45
N GLU A 36 -54.03 -24.54 -2.40
CA GLU A 36 -53.41 -24.37 -3.72
C GLU A 36 -54.34 -23.65 -4.68
N TYR A 37 -53.82 -22.58 -5.28
CA TYR A 37 -54.45 -21.80 -6.32
C TYR A 37 -53.56 -21.77 -7.56
N ARG A 38 -54.15 -21.62 -8.75
CA ARG A 38 -53.46 -21.33 -9.99
C ARG A 38 -53.46 -19.82 -10.22
N ILE A 39 -52.34 -19.25 -10.64
CA ILE A 39 -52.25 -17.80 -10.87
C ILE A 39 -53.01 -17.45 -12.16
N GLY A 40 -54.18 -16.84 -12.03
CA GLY A 40 -55.03 -16.41 -13.15
C GLY A 40 -54.57 -15.09 -13.79
N GLY A 41 -53.84 -14.26 -13.05
CA GLY A 41 -53.27 -13.02 -13.55
C GLY A 41 -52.40 -12.30 -12.51
N ILE A 42 -51.46 -11.49 -12.99
CA ILE A 42 -50.56 -10.67 -12.17
C ILE A 42 -50.64 -9.22 -12.67
N THR A 43 -51.01 -8.31 -11.79
CA THR A 43 -51.05 -6.87 -12.02
C THR A 43 -49.98 -6.20 -11.18
N VAL A 44 -49.29 -5.19 -11.73
CA VAL A 44 -48.27 -4.42 -11.00
C VAL A 44 -48.78 -3.00 -10.83
N MET A 45 -48.68 -2.45 -9.62
CA MET A 45 -49.04 -1.08 -9.27
C MET A 45 -47.86 -0.35 -8.64
N GLY A 46 -47.73 0.95 -8.89
CA GLY A 46 -46.66 1.80 -8.33
C GLY A 46 -45.33 1.75 -9.07
N ALA A 47 -45.26 0.99 -10.18
CA ALA A 47 -44.12 0.96 -11.09
C ALA A 47 -44.25 2.06 -12.17
N GLU A 48 -43.74 3.25 -11.88
CA GLU A 48 -43.79 4.40 -12.81
C GLU A 48 -42.52 4.49 -13.67
N PHE A 49 -41.37 4.03 -13.13
CA PHE A 49 -40.05 4.19 -13.74
C PHE A 49 -39.34 2.85 -14.03
N THR A 50 -39.86 1.73 -13.53
CA THR A 50 -39.40 0.37 -13.81
C THR A 50 -40.37 -0.34 -14.74
N ASP A 51 -39.84 -1.14 -15.67
CA ASP A 51 -40.67 -1.94 -16.57
C ASP A 51 -41.50 -2.96 -15.79
N VAL A 52 -42.82 -2.90 -15.97
CA VAL A 52 -43.81 -3.81 -15.37
C VAL A 52 -43.52 -5.27 -15.71
N GLN A 53 -43.01 -5.57 -16.91
CA GLN A 53 -42.67 -6.95 -17.28
C GLN A 53 -41.43 -7.45 -16.53
N ALA A 54 -40.46 -6.57 -16.30
CA ALA A 54 -39.27 -6.89 -15.50
C ALA A 54 -39.66 -7.20 -14.05
N ILE A 55 -40.58 -6.45 -13.45
CA ILE A 55 -41.09 -6.72 -12.09
C ILE A 55 -41.75 -8.10 -12.02
N LYS A 56 -42.59 -8.45 -13.01
CA LYS A 56 -43.20 -9.79 -13.07
C LYS A 56 -42.14 -10.88 -13.20
N LEU A 57 -41.12 -10.67 -14.02
CA LEU A 57 -40.00 -11.59 -14.17
C LEU A 57 -39.20 -11.76 -12.87
N PHE A 58 -38.82 -10.67 -12.21
CA PHE A 58 -38.06 -10.69 -10.96
C PHE A 58 -38.84 -11.33 -9.80
N SER A 59 -40.16 -11.17 -9.76
CA SER A 59 -40.99 -11.84 -8.76
C SER A 59 -40.98 -13.37 -8.87
N ALA A 60 -40.52 -13.92 -10.00
CA ALA A 60 -40.60 -15.34 -10.35
C ALA A 60 -42.03 -15.93 -10.34
N LEU A 61 -43.06 -15.09 -10.24
CA LEU A 61 -44.46 -15.50 -10.34
C LEU A 61 -44.87 -15.54 -11.82
N GLN A 62 -45.45 -16.66 -12.24
CA GLN A 62 -45.88 -16.87 -13.63
C GLN A 62 -47.38 -17.13 -13.69
N VAL A 63 -48.06 -16.48 -14.64
CA VAL A 63 -49.47 -16.75 -14.93
C VAL A 63 -49.60 -18.20 -15.40
N GLY A 64 -50.53 -18.95 -14.79
CA GLY A 64 -50.74 -20.37 -15.02
C GLY A 64 -50.00 -21.31 -14.05
N ALA A 65 -49.06 -20.80 -13.24
CA ALA A 65 -48.36 -21.60 -12.22
C ALA A 65 -49.24 -21.80 -10.97
N THR A 66 -48.99 -22.89 -10.23
CA THR A 66 -49.65 -23.14 -8.95
C THR A 66 -48.89 -22.50 -7.77
N ILE A 67 -49.63 -21.89 -6.86
CA ILE A 67 -49.14 -21.21 -5.66
C ILE A 67 -50.00 -21.58 -4.47
N THR A 68 -49.36 -21.74 -3.32
CA THR A 68 -50.03 -22.01 -2.05
C THR A 68 -50.18 -20.70 -1.28
N ILE A 69 -51.38 -20.40 -0.77
CA ILE A 69 -51.65 -19.16 -0.01
C ILE A 69 -52.29 -19.53 1.33
N PRO A 70 -51.74 -19.08 2.48
CA PRO A 70 -50.40 -18.48 2.63
C PRO A 70 -49.29 -19.52 2.33
N GLY A 71 -48.17 -19.08 1.74
CA GLY A 71 -47.08 -20.00 1.36
C GLY A 71 -45.76 -19.31 1.01
N GLU A 72 -44.70 -20.10 0.95
CA GLU A 72 -43.30 -19.65 0.83
C GLU A 72 -43.03 -18.88 -0.46
N LYS A 73 -43.68 -19.25 -1.58
CA LYS A 73 -43.52 -18.59 -2.88
C LYS A 73 -43.85 -17.09 -2.87
N ILE A 74 -44.77 -16.63 -2.01
CA ILE A 74 -45.05 -15.19 -1.87
C ILE A 74 -43.88 -14.50 -1.17
N GLY A 75 -43.34 -15.12 -0.11
CA GLY A 75 -42.15 -14.62 0.59
C GLY A 75 -40.93 -14.57 -0.33
N GLU A 76 -40.68 -15.62 -1.11
CA GLU A 76 -39.61 -15.67 -2.10
C GLU A 76 -39.77 -14.60 -3.17
N ALA A 77 -40.99 -14.39 -3.69
CA ALA A 77 -41.25 -13.33 -4.66
C ALA A 77 -40.93 -11.93 -4.09
N ILE A 78 -41.32 -11.68 -2.84
CA ILE A 78 -40.98 -10.44 -2.12
C ILE A 78 -39.46 -10.32 -1.95
N THR A 79 -38.77 -11.39 -1.51
CA THR A 79 -37.30 -11.39 -1.37
C THR A 79 -36.58 -11.16 -2.69
N ASN A 80 -37.04 -11.78 -3.78
CA ASN A 80 -36.44 -11.62 -5.11
C ASN A 80 -36.56 -10.18 -5.63
N LEU A 81 -37.70 -9.53 -5.35
CA LEU A 81 -37.92 -8.12 -5.68
C LEU A 81 -37.06 -7.20 -4.81
N TRP A 82 -36.94 -7.48 -3.50
CA TRP A 82 -36.04 -6.75 -2.60
C TRP A 82 -34.58 -6.81 -3.05
N ASN A 83 -34.12 -7.98 -3.49
CA ASN A 83 -32.76 -8.19 -3.98
C ASN A 83 -32.42 -7.40 -5.26
N GLN A 84 -33.41 -6.77 -5.91
CA GLN A 84 -33.15 -5.90 -7.06
C GLN A 84 -32.67 -4.50 -6.65
N ASP A 85 -32.77 -4.12 -5.36
CA ASP A 85 -32.39 -2.79 -4.85
C ASP A 85 -33.14 -1.62 -5.55
N LEU A 86 -34.30 -1.89 -6.15
CA LEU A 86 -35.09 -0.90 -6.92
C LEU A 86 -36.26 -0.29 -6.12
N PHE A 87 -36.65 -0.91 -5.01
CA PHE A 87 -37.91 -0.63 -4.32
C PHE A 87 -37.68 -0.32 -2.83
N GLU A 88 -38.42 0.67 -2.32
CA GLU A 88 -38.48 1.08 -0.91
C GLU A 88 -39.49 0.25 -0.14
N ASP A 89 -40.56 -0.17 -0.80
CA ASP A 89 -41.63 -0.97 -0.21
C ASP A 89 -42.23 -1.91 -1.25
N ILE A 90 -42.58 -3.13 -0.83
CA ILE A 90 -43.11 -4.20 -1.68
C ILE A 90 -44.22 -4.93 -0.92
N SER A 91 -45.43 -4.96 -1.49
CA SER A 91 -46.53 -5.80 -1.02
C SER A 91 -47.12 -6.64 -2.17
N ILE A 92 -47.58 -7.84 -1.84
CA ILE A 92 -48.30 -8.71 -2.78
C ILE A 92 -49.65 -9.04 -2.15
N GLU A 93 -50.72 -8.65 -2.84
CA GLU A 93 -52.11 -8.75 -2.38
C GLU A 93 -52.89 -9.65 -3.34
N ALA A 94 -53.85 -10.43 -2.82
CA ALA A 94 -54.82 -11.14 -3.64
C ALA A 94 -56.00 -10.20 -3.94
N ALA A 95 -56.16 -9.82 -5.21
CA ALA A 95 -57.24 -8.92 -5.62
C ALA A 95 -58.57 -9.65 -5.84
N GLU A 96 -58.52 -10.88 -6.35
CA GLU A 96 -59.72 -11.68 -6.59
C GLU A 96 -59.38 -13.18 -6.55
N LEU A 97 -60.29 -13.97 -5.98
CA LEU A 97 -60.25 -15.43 -6.00
C LEU A 97 -61.47 -15.93 -6.78
N ARG A 98 -61.24 -16.76 -7.81
CA ARG A 98 -62.30 -17.39 -8.62
C ARG A 98 -62.08 -18.89 -8.67
N GLU A 99 -62.89 -19.63 -7.93
CA GLU A 99 -62.78 -21.10 -7.81
C GLU A 99 -61.37 -21.55 -7.37
N ARG A 100 -60.51 -21.96 -8.31
CA ARG A 100 -59.11 -22.35 -8.08
C ARG A 100 -58.10 -21.36 -8.67
N ASP A 101 -58.54 -20.23 -9.23
CA ASP A 101 -57.68 -19.20 -9.79
C ASP A 101 -57.53 -18.00 -8.83
N VAL A 102 -56.30 -17.51 -8.65
CA VAL A 102 -55.98 -16.29 -7.88
C VAL A 102 -55.42 -15.20 -8.79
N TYR A 103 -55.90 -13.97 -8.61
CA TYR A 103 -55.38 -12.77 -9.26
C TYR A 103 -54.57 -11.96 -8.27
N LEU A 104 -53.27 -11.80 -8.53
CA LEU A 104 -52.33 -11.13 -7.63
C LEU A 104 -52.06 -9.69 -8.08
N VAL A 105 -51.94 -8.79 -7.11
CA VAL A 105 -51.47 -7.41 -7.30
C VAL A 105 -50.16 -7.24 -6.57
N ILE A 106 -49.10 -6.97 -7.32
CA ILE A 106 -47.79 -6.58 -6.78
C ILE A 106 -47.79 -5.05 -6.69
N ARG A 107 -47.76 -4.51 -5.48
CA ARG A 107 -47.62 -3.07 -5.23
C ARG A 107 -46.18 -2.79 -4.83
N VAL A 108 -45.54 -1.91 -5.58
CA VAL A 108 -44.16 -1.48 -5.30
C VAL A 108 -44.11 0.03 -5.11
N LYS A 109 -43.21 0.49 -4.23
CA LYS A 109 -42.79 1.89 -4.15
C LYS A 109 -41.34 1.96 -4.63
N GLU A 110 -41.10 2.64 -5.75
CA GLU A 110 -39.76 2.71 -6.33
C GLU A 110 -38.83 3.64 -5.56
N LEU A 111 -37.55 3.27 -5.49
CA LEU A 111 -36.51 4.14 -4.94
C LEU A 111 -36.13 5.24 -5.94
N PRO A 112 -35.82 6.45 -5.46
CA PRO A 112 -35.43 7.55 -6.32
C PRO A 112 -34.00 7.40 -6.84
N ARG A 113 -33.76 8.02 -8.00
CA ARG A 113 -32.44 8.07 -8.65
C ARG A 113 -31.71 9.36 -8.33
N LEU A 114 -30.42 9.24 -8.03
CA LEU A 114 -29.56 10.37 -7.72
C LEU A 114 -29.39 11.27 -8.94
N THR A 115 -29.85 12.51 -8.88
CA THR A 115 -29.63 13.50 -9.96
C THR A 115 -28.29 14.19 -9.78
N ARG A 116 -28.07 14.74 -8.58
CA ARG A 116 -26.88 15.47 -8.19
C ARG A 116 -26.65 15.34 -6.69
N TYR A 117 -25.42 15.56 -6.28
CA TYR A 117 -25.09 15.68 -4.87
C TYR A 117 -24.16 16.86 -4.59
N SER A 118 -24.24 17.39 -3.38
CA SER A 118 -23.37 18.45 -2.90
C SER A 118 -22.68 18.04 -1.61
N ILE A 119 -21.45 18.53 -1.41
CA ILE A 119 -20.68 18.30 -0.17
C ILE A 119 -20.39 19.67 0.43
N ALA A 120 -20.82 19.87 1.67
CA ALA A 120 -20.62 21.10 2.44
C ALA A 120 -19.78 20.82 3.72
N GLY A 121 -19.25 21.89 4.32
CA GLY A 121 -18.46 21.82 5.57
C GLY A 121 -16.95 21.58 5.39
N VAL A 122 -16.48 21.32 4.17
CA VAL A 122 -15.07 21.06 3.84
C VAL A 122 -14.61 21.84 2.60
N ASN A 123 -13.30 22.07 2.46
CA ASN A 123 -12.76 22.88 1.37
C ASN A 123 -12.83 22.17 0.00
N ARG A 124 -12.65 22.90 -1.10
CA ARG A 124 -12.81 22.36 -2.46
C ARG A 124 -11.93 21.14 -2.77
N SER A 125 -10.70 21.11 -2.26
CA SER A 125 -9.77 19.99 -2.46
C SER A 125 -10.19 18.75 -1.67
N GLU A 126 -10.66 18.94 -0.44
CA GLU A 126 -11.23 17.89 0.40
C GLU A 126 -12.51 17.32 -0.23
N GLN A 127 -13.38 18.18 -0.78
CA GLN A 127 -14.57 17.74 -1.51
C GLN A 127 -14.19 16.80 -2.66
N GLU A 128 -13.22 17.17 -3.49
CA GLU A 128 -12.80 16.34 -4.63
C GLU A 128 -12.24 14.99 -4.19
N THR A 129 -11.48 14.99 -3.09
CA THR A 129 -10.97 13.74 -2.50
C THR A 129 -12.11 12.84 -2.02
N ILE A 130 -13.13 13.42 -1.38
CA ILE A 130 -14.31 12.67 -0.91
C ILE A 130 -15.11 12.15 -2.10
N ARG A 131 -15.32 12.96 -3.15
CA ARG A 131 -16.01 12.54 -4.39
C ARG A 131 -15.37 11.30 -5.00
N GLY A 132 -14.04 11.23 -5.04
CA GLY A 132 -13.32 10.05 -5.53
C GLY A 132 -13.43 8.81 -4.62
N LYS A 133 -13.86 8.96 -3.36
CA LYS A 133 -13.99 7.85 -2.39
C LYS A 133 -15.43 7.36 -2.23
N ILE A 134 -16.41 8.26 -2.31
CA ILE A 134 -17.82 7.90 -2.22
C ILE A 134 -18.34 7.49 -3.58
N ASP A 135 -19.06 6.38 -3.64
CA ASP A 135 -19.59 5.82 -4.89
C ASP A 135 -20.97 6.41 -5.23
N LEU A 136 -21.07 7.74 -5.12
CA LEU A 136 -22.29 8.48 -5.46
C LEU A 136 -22.18 8.97 -6.91
N MET A 137 -22.68 8.17 -7.85
CA MET A 137 -22.74 8.51 -9.27
C MET A 137 -24.13 8.99 -9.65
N THR A 138 -24.22 10.03 -10.48
CA THR A 138 -25.49 10.47 -11.08
C THR A 138 -26.16 9.32 -11.83
N GLY A 139 -27.46 9.14 -11.62
CA GLY A 139 -28.28 8.06 -12.19
C GLY A 139 -28.38 6.82 -11.29
N ARG A 140 -27.54 6.70 -10.25
CA ARG A 140 -27.58 5.58 -9.30
C ARG A 140 -28.83 5.65 -8.43
N ILE A 141 -29.43 4.51 -8.12
CA ILE A 141 -30.55 4.40 -7.17
C ILE A 141 -30.03 4.63 -5.74
N VAL A 142 -30.76 5.45 -4.99
CA VAL A 142 -30.39 5.83 -3.61
C VAL A 142 -31.18 4.97 -2.64
N ASN A 143 -30.53 3.92 -2.12
CA ASN A 143 -31.04 3.12 -1.01
C ASN A 143 -30.28 3.42 0.30
N GLU A 144 -30.78 2.90 1.42
CA GLU A 144 -30.15 3.12 2.73
C GLU A 144 -28.71 2.61 2.78
N ASN A 145 -28.40 1.50 2.11
CA ASN A 145 -27.05 0.94 2.07
C ASN A 145 -26.05 1.86 1.33
N VAL A 146 -26.48 2.52 0.25
CA VAL A 146 -25.68 3.52 -0.46
C VAL A 146 -25.36 4.70 0.45
N ILE A 147 -26.36 5.19 1.20
CA ILE A 147 -26.18 6.28 2.18
C ILE A 147 -25.23 5.84 3.30
N ALA A 148 -25.49 4.68 3.92
CA ALA A 148 -24.68 4.14 5.01
C ALA A 148 -23.23 3.88 4.58
N THR A 149 -23.03 3.37 3.36
CA THR A 149 -21.69 3.16 2.79
C THR A 149 -20.98 4.48 2.54
N ALA A 150 -21.69 5.51 2.02
CA ALA A 150 -21.11 6.84 1.83
C ALA A 150 -20.69 7.46 3.17
N VAL A 151 -21.56 7.44 4.19
CA VAL A 151 -21.26 7.91 5.55
C VAL A 151 -20.02 7.19 6.11
N LYS A 152 -19.99 5.85 6.02
CA LYS A 152 -18.86 5.04 6.49
C LYS A 152 -17.56 5.44 5.79
N ARG A 153 -17.54 5.55 4.47
CA ARG A 153 -16.32 5.91 3.71
C ARG A 153 -15.82 7.32 4.02
N ILE A 154 -16.73 8.27 4.25
CA ILE A 154 -16.36 9.63 4.68
C ILE A 154 -15.76 9.59 6.09
N ASN A 155 -16.43 8.89 7.02
CA ASN A 155 -15.95 8.71 8.39
C ASN A 155 -14.56 8.07 8.42
N ASP A 156 -14.37 6.96 7.72
CA ASP A 156 -13.09 6.25 7.65
C ASP A 156 -11.99 7.16 7.08
N HIS A 157 -12.26 7.89 5.99
CA HIS A 157 -11.30 8.82 5.40
C HIS A 157 -10.80 9.90 6.38
N TYR A 158 -11.71 10.46 7.19
CA TYR A 158 -11.37 11.50 8.16
C TYR A 158 -10.75 10.91 9.44
N ARG A 159 -11.19 9.74 9.89
CA ARG A 159 -10.57 9.01 10.99
C ARG A 159 -9.11 8.63 10.68
N ASP A 160 -8.81 8.21 9.45
CA ASP A 160 -7.45 7.94 8.97
C ASP A 160 -6.54 9.19 8.98
N LYS A 161 -7.15 10.36 8.92
CA LYS A 161 -6.49 11.67 9.03
C LYS A 161 -6.39 12.19 10.48
N GLY A 162 -6.93 11.45 11.45
CA GLY A 162 -6.93 11.78 12.88
C GLY A 162 -8.11 12.62 13.35
N PHE A 163 -9.22 12.65 12.61
CA PHE A 163 -10.47 13.32 13.00
C PHE A 163 -11.45 12.27 13.54
N LEU A 164 -11.41 12.00 14.85
CA LEU A 164 -12.27 10.98 15.46
C LEU A 164 -13.70 11.47 15.69
N ASP A 165 -13.85 12.77 15.94
CA ASP A 165 -15.14 13.43 16.21
C ASP A 165 -15.79 13.96 14.92
N ILE A 166 -15.53 13.25 13.81
CA ILE A 166 -16.17 13.49 12.53
C ILE A 166 -17.66 13.17 12.65
N ASP A 167 -18.49 14.11 12.21
CA ASP A 167 -19.93 13.97 12.09
C ASP A 167 -20.33 14.21 10.64
N VAL A 168 -21.12 13.29 10.09
CA VAL A 168 -21.53 13.30 8.68
C VAL A 168 -23.02 13.12 8.64
N ASP A 169 -23.70 14.18 8.20
CA ASP A 169 -25.13 14.20 7.99
C ASP A 169 -25.42 14.16 6.49
N ILE A 170 -26.29 13.25 6.07
CA ILE A 170 -26.69 13.10 4.68
C ILE A 170 -28.20 13.30 4.60
N VAL A 171 -28.61 14.40 3.99
CA VAL A 171 -30.02 14.74 3.77
C VAL A 171 -30.40 14.43 2.33
N GLN A 172 -31.49 13.70 2.18
CA GLN A 172 -32.10 13.40 0.89
C GLN A 172 -33.24 14.38 0.62
N GLU A 173 -33.18 15.08 -0.51
CA GLU A 173 -34.21 16.03 -0.96
C GLU A 173 -34.80 15.57 -2.30
N VAL A 174 -36.10 15.78 -2.50
CA VAL A 174 -36.75 15.48 -3.79
C VAL A 174 -36.29 16.49 -4.84
N ASP A 175 -35.89 16.02 -6.02
CA ASP A 175 -35.57 16.91 -7.15
C ASP A 175 -36.82 17.15 -8.00
N SER A 176 -37.43 18.33 -7.89
CA SER A 176 -38.61 18.68 -8.69
C SER A 176 -38.32 18.80 -10.20
N SER A 177 -37.04 18.82 -10.61
CA SER A 177 -36.63 18.97 -12.02
C SER A 177 -36.58 17.63 -12.77
N PHE A 178 -36.57 16.50 -12.06
CA PHE A 178 -36.46 15.16 -12.64
C PHE A 178 -37.50 14.23 -12.04
N ALA A 179 -38.21 13.48 -12.89
CA ALA A 179 -39.15 12.48 -12.42
C ALA A 179 -38.41 11.36 -11.66
N ASN A 180 -38.89 11.03 -10.45
CA ASN A 180 -38.23 10.14 -9.48
C ASN A 180 -36.77 10.52 -9.14
N GLY A 181 -36.44 11.81 -9.25
CA GLY A 181 -35.11 12.32 -8.95
C GLY A 181 -34.93 12.69 -7.49
N THR A 182 -33.73 12.47 -6.96
CA THR A 182 -33.34 12.95 -5.63
C THR A 182 -31.97 13.62 -5.62
N ILE A 183 -31.86 14.65 -4.80
CA ILE A 183 -30.63 15.38 -4.51
C ILE A 183 -30.11 14.92 -3.16
N ILE A 184 -28.82 14.59 -3.08
CA ILE A 184 -28.16 14.28 -1.82
C ILE A 184 -27.33 15.49 -1.37
N ARG A 185 -27.58 15.98 -0.15
CA ARG A 185 -26.73 16.98 0.51
C ARG A 185 -25.93 16.33 1.63
N VAL A 186 -24.62 16.29 1.46
CA VAL A 186 -23.67 15.76 2.45
C VAL A 186 -23.08 16.91 3.25
N ASN A 187 -23.41 16.99 4.53
CA ASN A 187 -22.86 17.96 5.47
C ASN A 187 -21.78 17.27 6.30
N VAL A 188 -20.52 17.70 6.12
CA VAL A 188 -19.37 17.11 6.81
C VAL A 188 -18.85 18.07 7.87
N ASN A 189 -18.98 17.71 9.14
CA ASN A 189 -18.34 18.39 10.25
C ASN A 189 -17.14 17.58 10.73
N LYS A 190 -15.94 17.96 10.27
CA LYS A 190 -14.70 17.24 10.62
C LYS A 190 -14.25 17.35 12.07
N GLY A 191 -14.78 18.30 12.84
CA GLY A 191 -14.29 18.56 14.19
C GLY A 191 -12.80 18.92 14.24
N LYS A 192 -12.19 18.78 15.41
CA LYS A 192 -10.75 19.01 15.62
C LYS A 192 -9.97 17.72 15.45
N LYS A 193 -8.71 17.83 15.03
CA LYS A 193 -7.80 16.67 15.03
C LYS A 193 -7.56 16.21 16.46
N VAL A 194 -7.85 14.95 16.72
CA VAL A 194 -7.67 14.35 18.03
C VAL A 194 -6.23 13.87 18.15
N LYS A 195 -5.53 14.42 19.14
CA LYS A 195 -4.14 14.06 19.42
C LYS A 195 -4.07 13.15 20.64
N VAL A 196 -3.06 12.30 20.68
CA VAL A 196 -2.74 11.49 21.86
C VAL A 196 -2.15 12.39 22.92
N ASP A 197 -2.80 12.46 24.07
CA ASP A 197 -2.35 13.24 25.22
C ASP A 197 -1.33 12.45 26.04
N LEU A 198 -1.78 11.33 26.61
CA LEU A 198 -0.99 10.48 27.48
C LEU A 198 -1.12 9.01 27.06
N ILE A 199 0.00 8.28 27.12
CA ILE A 199 0.03 6.83 26.97
C ILE A 199 0.45 6.24 28.31
N ILE A 200 -0.35 5.37 28.90
CA ILE A 200 -0.03 4.65 30.12
C ILE A 200 0.16 3.18 29.75
N ILE A 201 1.30 2.61 30.12
CA ILE A 201 1.55 1.17 29.93
C ILE A 201 1.77 0.58 31.32
N ASN A 202 0.81 -0.22 31.77
CA ASN A 202 0.84 -0.91 33.05
C ASN A 202 1.49 -2.29 32.89
N GLY A 203 2.04 -2.81 33.99
CA GLY A 203 2.66 -4.14 34.03
C GLY A 203 4.11 -4.18 33.54
N ILE A 204 4.72 -3.01 33.29
CA ILE A 204 6.16 -2.92 32.99
C ILE A 204 6.95 -3.07 34.30
N THR A 205 7.77 -4.12 34.41
CA THR A 205 8.66 -4.35 35.56
C THR A 205 10.10 -4.59 35.14
N ALA A 206 10.32 -5.25 34.01
CA ALA A 206 11.64 -5.63 33.51
C ALA A 206 12.42 -4.49 32.84
N PHE A 207 11.73 -3.47 32.32
CA PHE A 207 12.34 -2.39 31.53
C PHE A 207 11.89 -1.01 31.99
N GLU A 208 12.63 0.02 31.58
CA GLU A 208 12.13 1.39 31.72
C GLU A 208 10.92 1.64 30.80
N ALA A 209 9.85 2.20 31.34
CA ALA A 209 8.65 2.54 30.56
C ALA A 209 8.96 3.41 29.33
N LYS A 210 9.98 4.28 29.42
CA LYS A 210 10.45 5.09 28.28
C LYS A 210 11.04 4.25 27.15
N LYS A 211 11.76 3.17 27.45
CA LYS A 211 12.31 2.22 26.46
C LYS A 211 11.17 1.54 25.70
N VAL A 212 10.14 1.09 26.42
CA VAL A 212 8.95 0.45 25.83
C VAL A 212 8.16 1.44 24.97
N LYS A 213 7.81 2.63 25.49
CA LYS A 213 7.14 3.69 24.73
C LYS A 213 7.92 4.14 23.49
N ARG A 214 9.26 4.05 23.50
CA ARG A 214 10.09 4.42 22.34
C ARG A 214 9.83 3.49 21.15
N LYS A 215 9.44 2.23 21.37
CA LYS A 215 9.16 1.25 20.32
C LYS A 215 7.88 1.53 19.54
N MET A 216 6.90 2.19 20.14
CA MET A 216 5.70 2.69 19.45
C MET A 216 6.11 3.81 18.47
N LYS A 217 6.34 3.54 17.19
CA LYS A 217 6.92 4.54 16.28
C LYS A 217 5.90 5.58 15.83
N SER A 218 4.64 5.18 15.69
CA SER A 218 3.59 5.96 15.04
C SER A 218 2.72 6.71 16.05
N THR A 219 2.39 6.06 17.16
CA THR A 219 1.55 6.56 18.24
C THR A 219 2.43 7.23 19.30
N LYS A 220 2.38 8.57 19.35
CA LYS A 220 3.19 9.37 20.28
C LYS A 220 2.36 10.42 21.00
N GLU A 221 2.64 10.59 22.28
CA GLU A 221 2.12 11.68 23.11
C GLU A 221 2.42 13.06 22.48
N LYS A 222 1.49 14.01 22.63
CA LYS A 222 1.72 15.41 22.22
C LYS A 222 2.84 16.00 23.09
N THR A 223 3.79 16.70 22.48
CA THR A 223 4.82 17.41 23.25
C THR A 223 5.14 18.73 22.57
N TRP A 224 5.42 19.77 23.36
CA TRP A 224 5.60 21.15 22.88
C TRP A 224 6.72 21.32 21.83
N TRP A 225 7.76 20.47 21.87
CA TRP A 225 8.89 20.49 20.93
C TRP A 225 8.72 19.59 19.70
N ARG A 226 7.64 18.78 19.62
CA ARG A 226 7.43 17.79 18.55
C ARG A 226 6.42 18.30 17.50
N PHE A 227 6.79 19.36 16.78
CA PHE A 227 5.92 19.95 15.74
C PHE A 227 6.02 19.25 14.37
N TYR A 228 7.11 18.52 14.09
CA TYR A 228 7.33 17.83 12.81
C TYR A 228 6.63 16.46 12.69
N LYS A 229 6.20 15.83 13.80
CA LYS A 229 5.53 14.51 13.77
C LYS A 229 4.10 14.64 14.31
N PRO A 230 3.07 14.26 13.53
CA PRO A 230 1.69 14.36 14.00
C PRO A 230 1.44 13.35 15.11
N SER A 231 1.19 13.81 16.34
CA SER A 231 0.71 12.99 17.47
C SER A 231 -0.78 12.59 17.30
N LYS A 232 -1.18 12.16 16.10
CA LYS A 232 -2.55 11.72 15.82
C LYS A 232 -2.77 10.31 16.35
N TYR A 233 -4.01 9.98 16.72
CA TYR A 233 -4.39 8.61 17.03
C TYR A 233 -4.95 7.93 15.78
N LEU A 234 -4.41 6.75 15.47
CA LEU A 234 -4.92 5.84 14.46
C LEU A 234 -4.97 4.44 15.05
N ALA A 235 -6.12 3.77 14.96
CA ALA A 235 -6.32 2.46 15.58
C ALA A 235 -5.37 1.40 15.02
N ASP A 236 -5.16 1.38 13.70
CA ASP A 236 -4.29 0.39 13.05
C ASP A 236 -2.81 0.64 13.36
N GLU A 237 -2.38 1.90 13.41
CA GLU A 237 -1.02 2.25 13.82
C GLU A 237 -0.78 1.91 15.30
N PHE A 238 -1.78 2.10 16.16
CA PHE A 238 -1.71 1.73 17.57
C PHE A 238 -1.60 0.21 17.76
N LYS A 239 -2.37 -0.59 17.02
CA LYS A 239 -2.24 -2.06 17.00
C LYS A 239 -0.85 -2.50 16.51
N SER A 240 -0.33 -1.86 15.47
CA SER A 240 1.03 -2.13 14.97
C SER A 240 2.10 -1.79 16.02
N ASP A 241 1.94 -0.68 16.73
CA ASP A 241 2.83 -0.27 17.83
C ASP A 241 2.76 -1.20 19.04
N GLN A 242 1.57 -1.71 19.37
CA GLN A 242 1.35 -2.76 20.37
C GLN A 242 2.11 -4.05 20.01
N GLN A 243 2.03 -4.49 18.74
CA GLN A 243 2.81 -5.62 18.25
C GLN A 243 4.33 -5.33 18.31
N ALA A 244 4.76 -4.10 18.03
CA ALA A 244 6.16 -3.70 18.16
C ALA A 244 6.66 -3.72 19.60
N ILE A 245 5.80 -3.46 20.59
CA ILE A 245 6.10 -3.66 22.01
C ILE A 245 6.33 -5.15 22.27
N ILE A 246 5.38 -6.02 21.91
CA ILE A 246 5.50 -7.47 22.10
C ILE A 246 6.77 -8.00 21.41
N ALA A 247 7.05 -7.56 20.18
CA ALA A 247 8.26 -7.92 19.45
C ALA A 247 9.54 -7.45 20.17
N MET A 248 9.55 -6.30 20.84
CA MET A 248 10.69 -5.91 21.69
C MET A 248 10.88 -6.90 22.83
N TYR A 249 9.81 -7.26 23.54
CA TYR A 249 9.87 -8.21 24.66
C TYR A 249 10.35 -9.58 24.19
N ASN A 250 9.81 -10.10 23.10
CA ASN A 250 10.24 -11.35 22.48
C ASN A 250 11.71 -11.35 22.09
N ASN A 251 12.25 -10.20 21.64
CA ASN A 251 13.66 -10.06 21.31
C ASN A 251 14.59 -10.08 22.53
N GLU A 252 14.05 -9.86 23.73
CA GLU A 252 14.79 -9.81 24.99
C GLU A 252 14.48 -11.05 25.86
N GLY A 253 13.94 -12.13 25.29
CA GLY A 253 13.67 -13.40 26.00
C GLY A 253 12.24 -13.58 26.49
N TYR A 254 11.42 -12.54 26.50
CA TYR A 254 10.07 -12.58 27.09
C TYR A 254 9.05 -13.14 26.11
N ARG A 255 9.15 -14.44 25.82
CA ARG A 255 8.30 -15.15 24.86
C ARG A 255 6.80 -15.05 25.16
N ASN A 256 6.45 -15.10 26.43
CA ASN A 256 5.06 -15.11 26.89
C ASN A 256 4.50 -13.68 27.05
N ALA A 257 5.25 -12.66 26.63
CA ALA A 257 4.79 -11.28 26.72
C ALA A 257 3.55 -11.07 25.86
N ARG A 258 2.49 -10.54 26.47
CA ARG A 258 1.23 -10.28 25.77
C ARG A 258 0.52 -9.07 26.34
N ILE A 259 -0.26 -8.42 25.50
CA ILE A 259 -1.15 -7.34 25.93
C ILE A 259 -2.45 -7.99 26.39
N ILE A 260 -2.79 -7.80 27.66
CA ILE A 260 -4.01 -8.35 28.27
C ILE A 260 -5.23 -7.55 27.79
N SER A 261 -5.10 -6.22 27.76
CA SER A 261 -6.18 -5.32 27.36
C SER A 261 -5.61 -3.96 27.00
N ASP A 262 -6.28 -3.27 26.09
CA ASP A 262 -6.09 -1.87 25.80
C ASP A 262 -7.39 -1.09 25.97
N SER A 263 -7.28 0.16 26.40
CA SER A 263 -8.42 1.06 26.51
C SER A 263 -8.09 2.46 26.01
N LEU A 264 -9.11 3.10 25.47
CA LEU A 264 -9.07 4.48 24.99
C LEU A 264 -10.06 5.29 25.81
N TYR A 265 -9.60 6.40 26.37
CA TYR A 265 -10.46 7.35 27.10
C TYR A 265 -10.31 8.75 26.53
N ARG A 266 -11.35 9.58 26.71
CA ARG A 266 -11.33 10.99 26.33
C ARG A 266 -10.92 11.85 27.52
N THR A 267 -10.04 12.81 27.28
CA THR A 267 -9.69 13.83 28.27
C THR A 267 -10.67 15.00 28.21
N GLU A 268 -10.71 15.82 29.25
CA GLU A 268 -11.56 17.02 29.31
C GLU A 268 -11.29 18.01 28.16
N GLU A 269 -10.06 18.02 27.62
CA GLU A 269 -9.66 18.84 26.47
C GLU A 269 -10.13 18.27 25.10
N GLY A 270 -10.83 17.13 25.08
CA GLY A 270 -11.24 16.44 23.85
C GLY A 270 -10.13 15.62 23.18
N LEU A 271 -9.02 15.38 23.88
CA LEU A 271 -7.92 14.54 23.41
C LEU A 271 -8.13 13.07 23.81
N VAL A 272 -7.24 12.19 23.35
CA VAL A 272 -7.29 10.76 23.71
C VAL A 272 -6.15 10.37 24.61
N GLY A 273 -6.46 9.65 25.68
CA GLY A 273 -5.51 8.89 26.47
C GLY A 273 -5.61 7.40 26.13
N LEU A 274 -4.47 6.73 26.15
CA LEU A 274 -4.35 5.31 25.84
C LEU A 274 -3.81 4.57 27.05
N ILE A 275 -4.46 3.49 27.45
CA ILE A 275 -3.99 2.61 28.52
C ILE A 275 -3.75 1.23 27.91
N VAL A 276 -2.56 0.68 28.14
CA VAL A 276 -2.19 -0.67 27.71
C VAL A 276 -1.79 -1.47 28.95
N ASN A 277 -2.45 -2.59 29.19
CA ASN A 277 -2.08 -3.52 30.25
C ASN A 277 -1.25 -4.65 29.65
N LEU A 278 0.02 -4.72 30.02
CA LEU A 278 0.98 -5.70 29.54
C LEU A 278 1.24 -6.76 30.62
N GLU A 279 1.33 -8.02 30.20
CA GLU A 279 1.92 -9.10 30.99
C GLU A 279 3.26 -9.45 30.36
N GLU A 280 4.37 -9.28 31.08
CA GLU A 280 5.72 -9.49 30.54
C GLU A 280 6.09 -10.99 30.48
N GLY A 281 5.68 -11.77 31.48
CA GLY A 281 6.13 -13.15 31.67
C GLY A 281 7.59 -13.26 32.14
N THR A 282 8.13 -14.48 32.18
CA THR A 282 9.53 -14.73 32.54
C THR A 282 10.43 -14.75 31.28
N PRO A 283 11.69 -14.31 31.40
CA PRO A 283 12.63 -14.35 30.28
C PRO A 283 13.18 -15.76 30.07
N PHE A 284 13.12 -16.23 28.83
CA PHE A 284 13.70 -17.51 28.41
C PHE A 284 15.12 -17.33 27.86
N ARG A 285 15.91 -18.39 27.98
CA ARG A 285 17.26 -18.50 27.42
C ARG A 285 17.35 -19.69 26.47
N PHE A 286 18.28 -19.62 25.51
CA PHE A 286 18.62 -20.75 24.67
C PHE A 286 19.21 -21.88 25.51
N GLY A 287 18.63 -23.08 25.37
CA GLY A 287 19.11 -24.32 25.96
C GLY A 287 20.12 -25.00 25.03
N ASN A 288 19.98 -26.31 24.86
CA ASN A 288 20.78 -27.06 23.91
C ASN A 288 20.25 -26.85 22.48
N ILE A 289 21.14 -26.56 21.54
CA ILE A 289 20.81 -26.49 20.11
C ILE A 289 21.34 -27.75 19.43
N THR A 290 20.48 -28.43 18.68
CA THR A 290 20.83 -29.66 17.95
C THR A 290 20.46 -29.52 16.49
N PHE A 291 21.22 -30.18 15.62
CA PHE A 291 21.00 -30.17 14.18
C PHE A 291 20.68 -31.60 13.72
N THR A 292 19.70 -31.73 12.83
CA THR A 292 19.33 -33.02 12.22
C THR A 292 19.18 -32.85 10.71
N GLY A 293 19.59 -33.86 9.93
CA GLY A 293 19.54 -33.82 8.47
C GLY A 293 20.74 -33.16 7.79
N ASN A 294 21.77 -32.74 8.54
CA ASN A 294 23.03 -32.26 8.00
C ASN A 294 23.96 -33.43 7.66
N THR A 295 24.19 -33.69 6.37
CA THR A 295 25.15 -34.70 5.90
C THR A 295 26.39 -34.06 5.29
N MET A 296 26.26 -32.84 4.75
CA MET A 296 27.33 -32.14 4.06
C MET A 296 28.30 -31.41 5.01
N TYR A 297 27.78 -30.77 6.05
CA TYR A 297 28.61 -30.08 7.05
C TYR A 297 28.49 -30.70 8.43
N ARG A 298 29.60 -30.65 9.17
CA ARG A 298 29.67 -31.11 10.56
C ARG A 298 28.88 -30.16 11.45
N THR A 299 28.20 -30.73 12.45
CA THR A 299 27.43 -29.97 13.45
C THR A 299 28.26 -28.86 14.12
N THR A 300 29.54 -29.09 14.40
CA THR A 300 30.43 -28.07 15.00
C THR A 300 30.63 -26.84 14.11
N GLN A 301 30.61 -27.01 12.78
CA GLN A 301 30.72 -25.89 11.84
C GLN A 301 29.40 -25.11 11.78
N LEU A 302 28.27 -25.81 11.77
CA LEU A 302 26.94 -25.20 11.80
C LEU A 302 26.71 -24.44 13.10
N ASP A 303 27.19 -24.97 14.22
CA ASP A 303 27.13 -24.31 15.53
C ASP A 303 27.92 -22.99 15.54
N SER A 304 29.15 -23.00 15.00
CA SER A 304 29.94 -21.78 14.85
C SER A 304 29.31 -20.75 13.91
N ILE A 305 28.64 -21.20 12.84
CA ILE A 305 27.93 -20.32 11.90
C ILE A 305 26.60 -19.85 12.46
N LEU A 306 25.95 -20.58 13.37
CA LEU A 306 24.77 -20.10 14.06
C LEU A 306 25.16 -19.04 15.09
N GLY A 307 26.25 -19.27 15.84
CA GLY A 307 26.82 -18.32 16.80
C GLY A 307 25.90 -18.00 17.98
N ILE A 308 24.94 -18.89 18.27
CA ILE A 308 24.04 -18.81 19.41
C ILE A 308 24.44 -19.90 20.39
N HIS A 309 24.76 -19.51 21.62
CA HIS A 309 25.25 -20.43 22.64
C HIS A 309 24.21 -20.67 23.73
N LYS A 310 24.37 -21.79 24.42
CA LYS A 310 23.56 -22.10 25.60
C LYS A 310 23.70 -21.00 26.65
N GLY A 311 22.57 -20.51 27.14
CA GLY A 311 22.49 -19.42 28.12
C GLY A 311 22.27 -18.04 27.50
N ASP A 312 22.40 -17.89 26.18
CA ASP A 312 22.06 -16.64 25.48
C ASP A 312 20.56 -16.33 25.64
N VAL A 313 20.21 -15.06 25.56
CA VAL A 313 18.81 -14.62 25.67
C VAL A 313 18.03 -15.16 24.47
N TYR A 314 16.88 -15.80 24.74
CA TYR A 314 16.05 -16.36 23.67
C TYR A 314 15.48 -15.23 22.81
N SER A 315 15.65 -15.34 21.50
CA SER A 315 14.98 -14.45 20.55
C SER A 315 14.72 -15.22 19.28
N LEU A 316 13.44 -15.42 18.97
CA LEU A 316 13.03 -16.08 17.73
C LEU A 316 13.55 -15.31 16.51
N ALA A 317 13.44 -13.98 16.51
CA ALA A 317 13.93 -13.16 15.40
C ALA A 317 15.45 -13.26 15.23
N HIS A 318 16.21 -13.36 16.33
CA HIS A 318 17.66 -13.57 16.24
C HIS A 318 17.97 -14.95 15.66
N LEU A 319 17.31 -16.01 16.15
CA LEU A 319 17.45 -17.36 15.63
C LEU A 319 17.12 -17.42 14.13
N GLU A 320 15.98 -16.88 13.72
CA GLU A 320 15.56 -16.83 12.32
C GLU A 320 16.55 -16.07 11.44
N THR A 321 17.10 -14.96 11.92
CA THR A 321 18.13 -14.20 11.20
C THR A 321 19.36 -15.08 10.95
N ARG A 322 19.81 -15.85 11.94
CA ARG A 322 20.99 -16.73 11.83
C ARG A 322 20.73 -18.02 11.05
N VAL A 323 19.47 -18.42 10.90
CA VAL A 323 19.05 -19.62 10.15
C VAL A 323 18.74 -19.31 8.69
N PHE A 324 18.05 -18.20 8.39
CA PHE A 324 17.42 -17.96 7.08
C PHE A 324 18.05 -16.83 6.26
N MET A 325 18.39 -15.71 6.92
CA MET A 325 18.89 -14.52 6.25
C MET A 325 19.55 -13.57 7.25
N ASP A 326 20.88 -13.57 7.28
CA ASP A 326 21.66 -12.55 7.97
C ASP A 326 22.11 -11.48 6.96
N PRO A 327 21.58 -10.25 7.02
CA PRO A 327 21.97 -9.20 6.07
C PRO A 327 23.43 -8.73 6.27
N LYS A 328 24.10 -9.09 7.36
CA LYS A 328 25.44 -8.63 7.73
C LYS A 328 26.51 -9.70 7.66
N GLY A 329 26.14 -10.96 7.45
CA GLY A 329 27.06 -12.08 7.59
C GLY A 329 26.55 -13.35 6.92
N MET A 330 27.27 -14.44 7.17
CA MET A 330 26.88 -15.77 6.72
C MET A 330 25.88 -16.37 7.73
N ASP A 331 24.78 -16.90 7.21
CA ASP A 331 23.77 -17.66 7.93
C ASP A 331 23.75 -19.12 7.46
N LEU A 332 22.96 -19.98 8.10
CA LEU A 332 22.88 -21.39 7.72
C LEU A 332 22.36 -21.57 6.29
N SER A 333 21.31 -20.83 5.90
CA SER A 333 20.75 -20.95 4.56
C SER A 333 21.71 -20.45 3.49
N SER A 334 22.41 -19.34 3.74
CA SER A 334 23.40 -18.79 2.82
C SER A 334 24.57 -19.76 2.66
N LEU A 335 25.04 -20.44 3.72
CA LEU A 335 26.11 -21.44 3.61
C LEU A 335 25.78 -22.51 2.56
N TYR A 336 24.61 -23.12 2.67
CA TYR A 336 24.18 -24.18 1.74
C TYR A 336 23.83 -23.62 0.35
N GLN A 337 23.15 -22.48 0.29
CA GLN A 337 22.76 -21.87 -0.97
C GLN A 337 23.95 -21.28 -1.74
N ASP A 338 25.04 -20.92 -1.07
CA ASP A 338 26.29 -20.50 -1.71
C ASP A 338 27.09 -21.69 -2.26
N ASP A 339 26.89 -22.88 -1.68
CA ASP A 339 27.44 -24.14 -2.16
C ASP A 339 26.48 -24.89 -3.11
N GLY A 340 25.50 -24.20 -3.71
CA GLY A 340 24.66 -24.74 -4.78
C GLY A 340 23.35 -25.43 -4.34
N TYR A 341 23.04 -25.52 -3.06
CA TYR A 341 21.82 -26.15 -2.56
C TYR A 341 20.63 -25.18 -2.59
N LEU A 342 20.12 -24.89 -3.79
CA LEU A 342 19.02 -23.95 -4.02
C LEU A 342 17.76 -24.31 -3.23
N THR A 343 17.44 -25.60 -3.13
CA THR A 343 16.24 -26.10 -2.45
C THR A 343 16.42 -26.31 -0.95
N PHE A 344 17.56 -25.89 -0.38
CA PHE A 344 17.86 -26.04 1.03
C PHE A 344 16.74 -25.45 1.90
N ARG A 345 16.33 -26.19 2.93
CA ARG A 345 15.38 -25.72 3.95
C ARG A 345 15.88 -26.08 5.33
N ALA A 346 15.87 -25.11 6.24
CA ALA A 346 16.05 -25.32 7.67
C ALA A 346 14.74 -25.01 8.39
N MET A 347 14.41 -25.78 9.42
CA MET A 347 13.22 -25.60 10.23
C MET A 347 13.63 -25.66 11.70
N PRO A 348 13.81 -24.49 12.37
CA PRO A 348 14.02 -24.47 13.80
C PRO A 348 12.71 -24.85 14.50
N ILE A 349 12.76 -25.89 15.32
CA ILE A 349 11.64 -26.31 16.16
C ILE A 349 12.07 -26.28 17.63
N GLU A 350 11.13 -25.94 18.50
CA GLU A 350 11.33 -26.03 19.93
C GLU A 350 11.09 -27.46 20.37
N LYS A 351 12.15 -28.13 20.84
CA LYS A 351 12.11 -29.54 21.19
C LYS A 351 11.62 -29.74 22.62
N ARG A 352 12.09 -28.88 23.53
CA ARG A 352 11.77 -28.95 24.96
C ARG A 352 11.80 -27.55 25.55
N VAL A 353 10.77 -27.23 26.33
CA VAL A 353 10.70 -26.01 27.13
C VAL A 353 10.66 -26.47 28.58
N GLU A 354 11.71 -26.20 29.35
CA GLU A 354 11.78 -26.57 30.76
C GLU A 354 12.39 -25.43 31.58
N ASN A 355 11.74 -25.12 32.70
CA ASN A 355 12.02 -23.95 33.53
C ASN A 355 11.98 -22.67 32.67
N ASP A 356 13.13 -22.01 32.51
CA ASP A 356 13.32 -20.81 31.68
C ASP A 356 14.28 -21.06 30.50
N THR A 357 14.41 -22.31 30.06
CA THR A 357 15.30 -22.70 28.95
C THR A 357 14.55 -23.41 27.83
N ILE A 358 14.90 -23.07 26.59
CA ILE A 358 14.29 -23.64 25.39
C ILE A 358 15.36 -24.37 24.58
N ASP A 359 15.24 -25.69 24.48
CA ASP A 359 16.06 -26.49 23.58
C ASP A 359 15.51 -26.39 22.15
N ILE A 360 16.41 -26.13 21.20
CA ILE A 360 16.07 -25.96 19.79
C ILE A 360 16.64 -27.13 18.98
N GLU A 361 15.84 -27.69 18.09
CA GLU A 361 16.29 -28.62 17.07
C GLU A 361 16.10 -27.96 15.70
N ILE A 362 17.19 -27.79 14.96
CA ILE A 362 17.16 -27.27 13.59
C ILE A 362 17.12 -28.48 12.66
N ARG A 363 15.95 -28.75 12.09
CA ARG A 363 15.74 -29.82 11.11
C ARG A 363 16.09 -29.30 9.72
N MET A 364 16.97 -30.00 9.03
CA MET A 364 17.54 -29.54 7.76
C MET A 364 17.17 -30.52 6.64
N MET A 365 16.87 -29.97 5.47
CA MET A 365 16.70 -30.69 4.22
C MET A 365 17.66 -30.05 3.21
N GLU A 366 18.76 -30.73 2.93
CA GLU A 366 19.83 -30.20 2.07
C GLU A 366 19.37 -30.09 0.60
N GLY A 367 18.68 -31.12 0.11
CA GLY A 367 18.26 -31.20 -1.28
C GLY A 367 19.43 -31.49 -2.23
N GLN A 368 19.23 -31.24 -3.52
CA GLN A 368 20.25 -31.46 -4.54
C GLN A 368 21.06 -30.18 -4.81
N GLN A 369 22.31 -30.39 -5.24
CA GLN A 369 23.19 -29.30 -5.64
C GLN A 369 22.94 -28.92 -7.10
N PHE A 370 22.82 -27.62 -7.37
CA PHE A 370 22.58 -27.07 -8.70
C PHE A 370 23.79 -26.29 -9.21
N ARG A 371 24.07 -26.44 -10.51
CA ARG A 371 25.00 -25.58 -11.27
C ARG A 371 24.22 -24.58 -12.12
N ILE A 372 24.80 -23.41 -12.33
CA ILE A 372 24.19 -22.39 -13.17
C ILE A 372 24.26 -22.86 -14.62
N GLY A 373 23.11 -22.97 -15.28
CA GLY A 373 22.99 -23.32 -16.69
C GLY A 373 23.17 -22.08 -17.56
N LYS A 374 22.08 -21.38 -17.83
CA LYS A 374 22.02 -20.13 -18.60
C LYS A 374 21.71 -18.95 -17.70
N ILE A 375 22.14 -17.78 -18.16
CA ILE A 375 21.80 -16.51 -17.55
C ILE A 375 21.01 -15.74 -18.59
N LEU A 376 19.78 -15.36 -18.24
CA LEU A 376 18.84 -14.66 -19.09
C LEU A 376 18.61 -13.27 -18.50
N VAL A 377 18.46 -12.28 -19.37
CA VAL A 377 18.15 -10.91 -18.98
C VAL A 377 16.98 -10.45 -19.83
N GLU A 378 15.94 -9.93 -19.17
CA GLU A 378 14.73 -9.43 -19.84
C GLU A 378 14.39 -8.02 -19.40
N GLY A 379 13.78 -7.24 -20.30
CA GLY A 379 13.27 -5.89 -20.02
C GLY A 379 14.28 -4.75 -20.25
N ASN A 380 15.48 -5.05 -20.75
CA ASN A 380 16.45 -4.05 -21.22
C ASN A 380 16.22 -3.64 -22.68
N SER A 381 15.34 -2.66 -22.92
CA SER A 381 14.99 -2.19 -24.26
C SER A 381 15.97 -1.16 -24.85
N LYS A 382 16.59 -0.32 -24.00
CA LYS A 382 17.51 0.76 -24.38
C LYS A 382 18.96 0.41 -24.05
N THR A 383 19.17 -0.26 -22.93
CA THR A 383 20.48 -0.67 -22.41
C THR A 383 20.93 -1.93 -23.10
N ASN A 384 22.14 -1.91 -23.65
CA ASN A 384 22.71 -3.07 -24.31
C ASN A 384 23.01 -4.17 -23.29
N ASP A 385 22.77 -5.42 -23.67
CA ASP A 385 22.97 -6.62 -22.87
C ASP A 385 24.32 -6.65 -22.12
N HIS A 386 25.41 -6.31 -22.81
CA HIS A 386 26.76 -6.35 -22.24
C HIS A 386 26.96 -5.44 -21.02
N VAL A 387 26.16 -4.37 -20.90
CA VAL A 387 26.15 -3.46 -19.76
C VAL A 387 25.62 -4.15 -18.50
N ILE A 388 24.69 -5.10 -18.68
CA ILE A 388 24.10 -5.88 -17.60
C ILE A 388 25.02 -7.07 -17.30
N TYR A 389 25.38 -7.85 -18.32
CA TYR A 389 26.22 -9.05 -18.16
C TYR A 389 27.58 -8.76 -17.51
N ARG A 390 28.16 -7.56 -17.67
CA ARG A 390 29.42 -7.20 -17.00
C ARG A 390 29.29 -7.03 -15.48
N GLU A 391 28.10 -6.71 -14.97
CA GLU A 391 27.83 -6.59 -13.53
C GLU A 391 27.33 -7.91 -12.92
N ILE A 392 26.95 -8.90 -13.74
CA ILE A 392 26.54 -10.22 -13.26
C ILE A 392 27.75 -10.99 -12.72
N ARG A 393 27.61 -11.49 -11.50
CA ARG A 393 28.67 -12.26 -10.79
C ARG A 393 28.60 -13.75 -11.08
N THR A 394 27.40 -14.27 -11.25
CA THR A 394 27.13 -15.67 -11.60
C THR A 394 27.61 -15.98 -13.01
N ARG A 395 28.10 -17.19 -13.26
CA ARG A 395 28.50 -17.64 -14.61
C ARG A 395 28.01 -19.06 -14.87
N PRO A 396 27.69 -19.38 -16.14
CA PRO A 396 27.41 -20.76 -16.55
C PRO A 396 28.51 -21.74 -16.09
N GLY A 397 28.10 -22.83 -15.47
CA GLY A 397 28.96 -23.90 -14.94
C GLY A 397 29.35 -23.75 -13.46
N ASP A 398 29.29 -22.54 -12.91
CA ASP A 398 29.53 -22.29 -11.48
C ASP A 398 28.43 -22.94 -10.64
N LEU A 399 28.70 -23.21 -9.36
CA LEU A 399 27.64 -23.59 -8.42
C LEU A 399 26.68 -22.42 -8.24
N PHE A 400 25.40 -22.71 -8.01
CA PHE A 400 24.46 -21.69 -7.60
C PHE A 400 24.95 -21.01 -6.32
N SER A 401 24.94 -19.68 -6.30
CA SER A 401 25.39 -18.88 -5.16
C SER A 401 24.41 -17.74 -4.88
N ARG A 402 23.77 -17.76 -3.71
CA ARG A 402 22.83 -16.71 -3.31
C ARG A 402 23.55 -15.39 -3.10
N THR A 403 24.74 -15.43 -2.50
CA THR A 403 25.58 -14.25 -2.29
C THR A 403 25.89 -13.55 -3.60
N ASP A 404 26.24 -14.28 -4.65
CA ASP A 404 26.53 -13.69 -5.96
C ASP A 404 25.28 -13.13 -6.65
N ILE A 405 24.13 -13.75 -6.46
CA ILE A 405 22.84 -13.27 -6.98
C ILE A 405 22.43 -11.97 -6.29
N ILE A 406 22.43 -11.93 -4.96
CA ILE A 406 22.11 -10.72 -4.19
C ILE A 406 23.08 -9.60 -4.52
N ARG A 407 24.36 -9.94 -4.70
CA ARG A 407 25.38 -8.98 -5.10
C ARG A 407 25.15 -8.44 -6.51
N THR A 408 24.81 -9.30 -7.46
CA THR A 408 24.42 -8.91 -8.82
C THR A 408 23.23 -7.96 -8.80
N GLN A 409 22.17 -8.29 -8.07
CA GLN A 409 21.00 -7.42 -7.89
C GLN A 409 21.40 -6.04 -7.35
N ARG A 410 22.28 -6.00 -6.35
CA ARG A 410 22.78 -4.75 -5.77
C ARG A 410 23.60 -3.94 -6.77
N GLU A 411 24.52 -4.58 -7.50
CA GLU A 411 25.37 -3.93 -8.50
C GLU A 411 24.52 -3.36 -9.64
N LEU A 412 23.52 -4.10 -10.12
CA LEU A 412 22.57 -3.62 -11.13
C LEU A 412 21.69 -2.48 -10.61
N SER A 413 21.22 -2.54 -9.36
CA SER A 413 20.45 -1.46 -8.72
C SER A 413 21.27 -0.17 -8.57
N GLN A 414 22.59 -0.28 -8.36
CA GLN A 414 23.50 0.86 -8.24
C GLN A 414 23.76 1.59 -9.56
N LEU A 415 23.48 0.98 -10.70
CA LEU A 415 23.60 1.61 -12.02
C LEU A 415 22.64 2.80 -12.21
N ASN A 416 21.55 2.83 -11.44
CA ASN A 416 20.58 3.92 -11.36
C ASN A 416 19.80 4.23 -12.67
N TYR A 417 19.87 3.36 -13.68
CA TYR A 417 18.96 3.36 -14.85
C TYR A 417 18.01 2.17 -14.90
N PHE A 418 18.05 1.29 -13.90
CA PHE A 418 17.00 0.30 -13.65
C PHE A 418 16.17 0.70 -12.43
N ASN A 419 14.89 0.30 -12.43
CA ASN A 419 13.99 0.42 -11.30
C ASN A 419 14.30 -0.67 -10.27
N PRO A 420 14.81 -0.35 -9.07
CA PRO A 420 15.14 -1.37 -8.06
C PRO A 420 13.90 -2.11 -7.52
N GLU A 421 12.73 -1.48 -7.57
CA GLU A 421 11.47 -2.06 -7.06
C GLU A 421 10.88 -3.11 -8.00
N ALA A 422 11.12 -2.99 -9.30
CA ALA A 422 10.65 -3.92 -10.32
C ALA A 422 11.66 -5.01 -10.68
N PHE A 423 12.80 -5.07 -9.97
CA PHE A 423 13.84 -6.06 -10.24
C PHE A 423 13.39 -7.46 -9.80
N GLY A 424 13.27 -8.38 -10.76
CA GLY A 424 12.92 -9.77 -10.52
C GLY A 424 14.11 -10.71 -10.70
N ILE A 425 14.18 -11.77 -9.89
CA ILE A 425 15.16 -12.86 -10.02
C ILE A 425 14.40 -14.17 -9.99
N ASN A 426 14.38 -14.87 -11.12
CA ASN A 426 13.66 -16.12 -11.27
C ASN A 426 14.66 -17.26 -11.55
N PRO A 427 14.95 -18.12 -10.55
CA PRO A 427 15.70 -19.34 -10.78
C PRO A 427 14.79 -20.42 -11.39
N ILE A 428 15.04 -20.76 -12.65
CA ILE A 428 14.34 -21.82 -13.39
C ILE A 428 15.13 -23.11 -13.22
N GLN A 429 14.59 -24.03 -12.43
CA GLN A 429 15.27 -25.28 -12.07
C GLN A 429 15.06 -26.35 -13.13
N HIS A 430 16.14 -27.06 -13.48
CA HIS A 430 16.16 -28.28 -14.29
C HIS A 430 16.70 -29.43 -13.43
N PRO A 431 15.88 -30.02 -12.54
CA PRO A 431 16.29 -31.08 -11.61
C PRO A 431 16.96 -32.28 -12.27
N GLU A 432 16.53 -32.64 -13.48
CA GLU A 432 17.02 -33.78 -14.25
C GLU A 432 18.51 -33.68 -14.60
N ASP A 433 18.97 -32.46 -14.90
CA ASP A 433 20.34 -32.20 -15.32
C ASP A 433 21.18 -31.59 -14.18
N GLY A 434 20.58 -31.35 -13.01
CA GLY A 434 21.22 -30.69 -11.88
C GLY A 434 21.61 -29.23 -12.19
N THR A 435 20.87 -28.56 -13.08
CA THR A 435 21.16 -27.18 -13.50
C THR A 435 20.03 -26.22 -13.15
N VAL A 436 20.37 -24.94 -13.01
CA VAL A 436 19.41 -23.86 -12.79
C VAL A 436 19.75 -22.69 -13.71
N ASP A 437 18.78 -22.26 -14.51
CA ASP A 437 18.88 -21.04 -15.30
C ASP A 437 18.46 -19.86 -14.42
N ILE A 438 19.21 -18.75 -14.49
CA ILE A 438 18.91 -17.54 -13.72
C ILE A 438 18.40 -16.47 -14.68
N GLU A 439 17.13 -16.11 -14.53
CA GLU A 439 16.51 -15.01 -15.25
C GLU A 439 16.50 -13.75 -14.39
N TYR A 440 17.14 -12.69 -14.88
CA TYR A 440 17.11 -11.35 -14.30
C TYR A 440 16.11 -10.49 -15.08
N GLN A 441 15.00 -10.17 -14.45
CA GLN A 441 14.01 -9.25 -15.00
C GLN A 441 14.33 -7.82 -14.55
N VAL A 442 14.60 -6.95 -15.50
CA VAL A 442 14.94 -5.54 -15.25
C VAL A 442 13.91 -4.63 -15.89
N GLU A 443 13.57 -3.54 -15.21
CA GLU A 443 12.75 -2.48 -15.79
C GLU A 443 13.61 -1.22 -15.89
N GLU A 444 13.74 -0.66 -17.09
CA GLU A 444 14.49 0.57 -17.30
C GLU A 444 13.70 1.80 -16.84
N LYS A 445 14.35 2.68 -16.09
CA LYS A 445 13.77 3.96 -15.67
C LYS A 445 14.49 5.14 -16.32
N PRO A 446 13.83 6.30 -16.48
CA PRO A 446 14.53 7.54 -16.81
C PRO A 446 15.61 7.84 -15.76
N SER A 447 16.86 7.91 -16.19
CA SER A 447 18.03 8.06 -15.31
C SER A 447 18.78 9.38 -15.51
N ASP A 448 18.38 10.14 -16.52
CA ASP A 448 18.97 11.42 -16.87
C ASP A 448 18.47 12.48 -15.88
N GLN A 449 19.40 13.28 -15.37
CA GLN A 449 19.14 14.26 -14.32
C GLN A 449 19.36 15.68 -14.85
N ILE A 450 18.38 16.55 -14.58
CA ILE A 450 18.48 17.99 -14.78
C ILE A 450 18.44 18.62 -13.39
N GLU A 451 19.56 19.22 -12.99
CA GLU A 451 19.72 19.93 -11.72
C GLU A 451 19.67 21.43 -12.01
N LEU A 452 18.67 22.13 -11.50
CA LEU A 452 18.63 23.59 -11.47
C LEU A 452 18.63 24.03 -10.01
N SER A 453 19.66 24.75 -9.58
CA SER A 453 19.73 25.31 -8.24
C SER A 453 19.92 26.81 -8.27
N GLY A 454 19.32 27.48 -7.28
CA GLY A 454 19.37 28.92 -7.11
C GLY A 454 19.44 29.26 -5.62
N GLY A 455 20.23 30.26 -5.26
CA GLY A 455 20.38 30.74 -3.90
C GLY A 455 20.64 32.23 -3.86
N TRP A 456 20.39 32.84 -2.71
CA TRP A 456 20.71 34.23 -2.47
C TRP A 456 21.57 34.35 -1.22
N GLY A 457 22.70 35.04 -1.32
CA GLY A 457 23.66 35.19 -0.23
C GLY A 457 24.69 36.27 -0.55
N GLY A 458 25.13 37.03 0.47
CA GLY A 458 26.06 38.14 0.28
C GLY A 458 25.52 39.24 -0.66
N GLY A 459 24.20 39.42 -0.71
CA GLY A 459 23.53 40.38 -1.60
C GLY A 459 23.45 39.96 -3.07
N ARG A 460 23.67 38.67 -3.41
CA ARG A 460 23.77 38.19 -4.80
C ARG A 460 23.01 36.90 -5.03
N VAL A 461 22.61 36.70 -6.28
CA VAL A 461 22.03 35.44 -6.75
C VAL A 461 23.16 34.50 -7.18
N VAL A 462 23.10 33.27 -6.72
CA VAL A 462 23.92 32.14 -7.16
C VAL A 462 23.01 31.18 -7.91
N GLY A 463 23.43 30.73 -9.08
CA GLY A 463 22.70 29.74 -9.87
C GLY A 463 23.62 28.64 -10.37
N SER A 464 23.10 27.42 -10.48
CA SER A 464 23.78 26.35 -11.22
C SER A 464 22.80 25.53 -12.05
N LEU A 465 23.28 25.08 -13.20
CA LEU A 465 22.62 24.16 -14.11
C LEU A 465 23.54 22.94 -14.27
N GLY A 466 23.03 21.76 -13.96
CA GLY A 466 23.68 20.47 -14.17
C GLY A 466 22.84 19.58 -15.05
N LEU A 467 23.44 19.00 -16.08
CA LEU A 467 22.89 17.91 -16.88
C LEU A 467 23.76 16.69 -16.65
N SER A 468 23.17 15.55 -16.28
CA SER A 468 23.90 14.29 -16.10
C SER A 468 23.15 13.15 -16.79
N PHE A 469 23.79 12.57 -17.79
CA PHE A 469 23.31 11.42 -18.54
C PHE A 469 24.08 10.19 -18.08
N THR A 470 23.40 9.18 -17.56
CA THR A 470 24.01 8.03 -16.87
C THR A 470 24.03 6.73 -17.69
N ASN A 471 23.27 6.68 -18.80
CA ASN A 471 23.27 5.58 -19.76
C ASN A 471 23.63 6.05 -21.18
N PHE A 472 24.61 6.93 -21.30
CA PHE A 472 25.07 7.48 -22.57
C PHE A 472 25.81 6.44 -23.42
N SER A 473 25.81 6.62 -24.74
CA SER A 473 26.60 5.81 -25.68
C SER A 473 27.36 6.68 -26.69
N ALA A 474 28.66 6.82 -26.48
CA ALA A 474 29.58 7.49 -27.39
C ALA A 474 29.66 6.77 -28.75
N LYS A 475 29.58 5.43 -28.75
CA LYS A 475 29.61 4.62 -29.97
C LYS A 475 28.39 4.91 -30.86
N ASN A 476 27.23 5.14 -30.26
CA ASN A 476 26.00 5.42 -30.99
C ASN A 476 25.90 6.87 -31.48
N MET A 477 26.79 7.80 -31.08
CA MET A 477 26.77 9.19 -31.56
C MET A 477 26.84 9.33 -33.08
N PHE A 478 27.59 8.46 -33.74
CA PHE A 478 27.77 8.51 -35.20
C PHE A 478 26.68 7.74 -35.97
N LYS A 479 25.75 7.07 -35.28
CA LYS A 479 24.67 6.31 -35.92
C LYS A 479 23.47 7.21 -36.20
N LYS A 480 23.05 7.27 -37.47
CA LYS A 480 21.81 7.95 -37.87
C LYS A 480 20.62 7.24 -37.18
N GLY A 481 19.81 7.99 -36.44
CA GLY A 481 18.64 7.48 -35.72
C GLY A 481 18.84 7.21 -34.22
N ALA A 482 20.07 7.20 -33.70
CA ALA A 482 20.34 7.01 -32.27
C ALA A 482 20.05 8.25 -31.40
N TRP A 483 19.80 9.40 -32.02
CA TRP A 483 19.55 10.67 -31.35
C TRP A 483 18.08 10.82 -30.98
N ARG A 484 17.69 10.36 -29.78
CA ARG A 484 16.35 10.55 -29.22
C ARG A 484 16.34 10.64 -27.67
N PRO A 485 16.57 11.82 -27.05
CA PRO A 485 17.19 13.04 -27.59
C PRO A 485 18.72 12.94 -27.67
N ILE A 486 19.32 12.02 -26.91
CA ILE A 486 20.76 11.72 -26.92
C ILE A 486 20.98 10.21 -27.17
N PRO A 487 22.14 9.81 -27.72
CA PRO A 487 22.51 8.40 -27.84
C PRO A 487 22.67 7.72 -26.48
N THR A 488 22.01 6.58 -26.31
CA THR A 488 22.02 5.80 -25.05
C THR A 488 22.40 4.34 -25.29
N GLY A 489 22.71 3.62 -24.19
CA GLY A 489 22.74 2.16 -24.15
C GLY A 489 24.04 1.50 -23.70
N ASP A 490 25.16 2.24 -23.53
CA ASP A 490 26.46 1.67 -23.13
C ASP A 490 26.81 1.91 -21.66
N GLY A 491 25.90 2.50 -20.88
CA GLY A 491 26.13 2.79 -19.45
C GLY A 491 27.27 3.79 -19.20
N GLN A 492 27.61 4.63 -20.17
CA GLN A 492 28.60 5.69 -20.00
C GLN A 492 27.96 6.91 -19.33
N ARG A 493 28.78 7.72 -18.66
CA ARG A 493 28.30 8.96 -18.03
C ARG A 493 28.80 10.19 -18.77
N LEU A 494 27.90 11.07 -19.17
CA LEU A 494 28.20 12.40 -19.69
C LEU A 494 27.60 13.44 -18.76
N SER A 495 28.39 14.37 -18.24
CA SER A 495 27.91 15.43 -17.36
C SER A 495 28.36 16.80 -17.82
N ILE A 496 27.45 17.75 -17.81
CA ILE A 496 27.65 19.15 -18.15
C ILE A 496 27.18 19.97 -16.97
N ARG A 497 28.04 20.81 -16.39
CA ARG A 497 27.68 21.67 -15.26
C ARG A 497 28.14 23.09 -15.53
N ALA A 498 27.24 24.04 -15.33
CA ALA A 498 27.52 25.47 -15.33
C ALA A 498 27.08 26.03 -13.98
N GLN A 499 27.87 26.90 -13.37
CA GLN A 499 27.52 27.60 -12.13
C GLN A 499 28.04 29.03 -12.19
N SER A 500 27.28 29.95 -11.61
CA SER A 500 27.65 31.36 -11.52
C SER A 500 27.08 32.02 -10.28
N ASN A 501 27.86 32.90 -9.65
CA ASN A 501 27.38 33.85 -8.64
C ASN A 501 27.42 35.30 -9.16
N GLY A 502 27.27 35.47 -10.48
CA GLY A 502 27.40 36.73 -11.19
C GLY A 502 28.83 36.97 -11.69
N LEU A 503 29.37 38.16 -11.37
CA LEU A 503 30.69 38.60 -11.86
C LEU A 503 31.86 37.96 -11.11
N TYR A 504 31.65 37.47 -9.88
CA TYR A 504 32.73 37.01 -9.00
C TYR A 504 33.23 35.61 -9.34
N PHE A 505 32.34 34.72 -9.77
CA PHE A 505 32.67 33.33 -10.02
C PHE A 505 31.77 32.76 -11.11
N GLN A 506 32.39 32.12 -12.08
CA GLN A 506 31.74 31.36 -13.14
C GLN A 506 32.53 30.08 -13.35
N SER A 507 31.85 28.94 -13.43
CA SER A 507 32.51 27.66 -13.67
C SER A 507 31.68 26.81 -14.62
N TYR A 508 32.34 26.29 -15.64
CA TYR A 508 31.80 25.40 -16.66
C TYR A 508 32.61 24.12 -16.65
N ASN A 509 31.96 22.97 -16.60
CA ASN A 509 32.60 21.66 -16.52
C ASN A 509 31.87 20.69 -17.46
N LEU A 510 32.64 20.01 -18.30
CA LEU A 510 32.19 18.90 -19.13
C LEU A 510 33.01 17.67 -18.73
N SER A 511 32.34 16.59 -18.35
CA SER A 511 32.99 15.33 -18.00
C SER A 511 32.34 14.13 -18.69
N PHE A 512 33.18 13.20 -19.13
CA PHE A 512 32.80 11.94 -19.72
C PHE A 512 33.45 10.80 -18.93
N THR A 513 32.73 9.69 -18.72
CA THR A 513 33.25 8.51 -18.04
C THR A 513 32.78 7.23 -18.73
N GLU A 514 33.75 6.42 -19.16
CA GLU A 514 33.57 5.04 -19.60
C GLU A 514 33.94 4.11 -18.41
N PRO A 515 32.98 3.48 -17.73
CA PRO A 515 33.26 2.69 -16.52
C PRO A 515 33.95 1.34 -16.79
N TRP A 516 33.86 0.79 -18.00
CA TRP A 516 34.36 -0.53 -18.37
C TRP A 516 35.19 -0.49 -19.67
N LEU A 517 36.26 0.31 -19.66
CA LEU A 517 37.24 0.40 -20.74
C LEU A 517 37.79 -0.99 -21.10
N GLY A 518 37.56 -1.43 -22.33
CA GLY A 518 37.94 -2.75 -22.85
C GLY A 518 36.96 -3.89 -22.51
N GLY A 519 35.85 -3.61 -21.84
CA GLY A 519 34.67 -4.48 -21.67
C GLY A 519 34.83 -5.70 -20.75
N LYS A 520 36.05 -6.13 -20.45
CA LYS A 520 36.31 -7.37 -19.67
C LYS A 520 36.52 -7.14 -18.17
N LYS A 521 37.06 -5.99 -17.81
CA LYS A 521 37.41 -5.63 -16.42
C LYS A 521 36.84 -4.24 -16.11
N PRO A 522 36.50 -3.98 -14.84
CA PRO A 522 36.02 -2.67 -14.36
C PRO A 522 37.17 -1.65 -14.33
N ASN A 523 37.65 -1.28 -15.52
CA ASN A 523 38.65 -0.26 -15.75
C ASN A 523 37.92 1.00 -16.21
N SER A 524 37.88 2.06 -15.42
CA SER A 524 37.21 3.29 -15.81
C SER A 524 38.15 4.25 -16.54
N LEU A 525 37.73 4.86 -17.63
CA LEU A 525 38.35 6.02 -18.25
C LEU A 525 37.49 7.25 -17.97
N SER A 526 38.06 8.30 -17.38
CA SER A 526 37.40 9.58 -17.17
C SER A 526 38.13 10.69 -17.91
N VAL A 527 37.40 11.52 -18.63
CA VAL A 527 37.93 12.73 -19.29
C VAL A 527 37.10 13.91 -18.85
N SER A 528 37.73 14.98 -18.38
CA SER A 528 37.01 16.21 -18.02
C SER A 528 37.74 17.44 -18.49
N VAL A 529 36.98 18.44 -18.91
CA VAL A 529 37.47 19.78 -19.25
C VAL A 529 36.65 20.80 -18.47
N TRP A 530 37.32 21.81 -17.95
CA TRP A 530 36.65 22.86 -17.19
C TRP A 530 37.25 24.23 -17.48
N LYS A 531 36.41 25.24 -17.27
CA LYS A 531 36.79 26.65 -17.28
C LYS A 531 36.24 27.28 -16.00
N SER A 532 37.09 27.96 -15.26
CA SER A 532 36.73 28.70 -14.06
C SER A 532 37.20 30.14 -14.18
N VAL A 533 36.34 31.10 -13.88
CA VAL A 533 36.68 32.52 -13.83
C VAL A 533 36.34 33.01 -12.45
N GLN A 534 37.34 33.46 -11.69
CA GLN A 534 37.17 34.12 -10.41
C GLN A 534 37.59 35.58 -10.56
N SER A 535 36.80 36.53 -10.07
CA SER A 535 37.13 37.96 -10.17
C SER A 535 36.81 38.72 -8.88
N ASN A 536 37.29 39.96 -8.80
CA ASN A 536 36.96 40.90 -7.74
C ASN A 536 35.54 41.51 -7.86
N GLY A 537 34.73 41.07 -8.83
CA GLY A 537 33.34 41.48 -8.99
C GLY A 537 33.07 42.68 -9.89
N GLN A 538 34.13 43.24 -10.47
CA GLN A 538 34.03 44.35 -11.39
C GLN A 538 33.58 43.86 -12.78
N PRO A 539 32.71 44.61 -13.49
CA PRO A 539 32.28 44.25 -14.84
C PRO A 539 33.47 44.29 -15.81
N LYS A 540 33.44 43.46 -16.87
CA LYS A 540 34.54 43.38 -17.84
C LYS A 540 34.69 44.67 -18.66
N TYR A 541 33.57 45.32 -18.96
CA TYR A 541 33.52 46.58 -19.71
C TYR A 541 32.68 47.62 -18.96
N ILE A 542 33.07 48.88 -19.04
CA ILE A 542 32.32 50.06 -18.59
C ILE A 542 32.28 51.02 -19.78
N GLU A 543 31.09 51.42 -20.24
CA GLU A 543 30.92 52.30 -21.41
C GLU A 543 31.69 51.81 -22.65
N ASP A 544 31.64 50.50 -22.89
CA ASP A 544 32.35 49.79 -23.97
C ASP A 544 33.90 49.83 -23.91
N GLU A 545 34.47 50.43 -22.86
CA GLU A 545 35.90 50.39 -22.57
C GLU A 545 36.26 49.27 -21.58
N LEU A 546 37.49 48.75 -21.67
CA LEU A 546 37.97 47.69 -20.79
C LEU A 546 38.12 48.23 -19.35
N ASN A 547 37.49 47.56 -18.38
CA ASN A 547 37.60 47.97 -16.99
C ASN A 547 38.95 47.56 -16.38
N LEU A 548 39.86 48.52 -16.26
CA LEU A 548 41.20 48.33 -15.68
C LEU A 548 41.18 47.96 -14.18
N LEU A 549 40.07 48.20 -13.48
CA LEU A 549 39.90 47.83 -12.08
C LEU A 549 39.50 46.36 -11.90
N ARG A 550 39.20 45.64 -13.00
CA ARG A 550 38.82 44.23 -12.94
C ARG A 550 40.06 43.35 -12.85
N ASN A 551 40.20 42.68 -11.71
CA ASN A 551 41.16 41.60 -11.53
C ASN A 551 40.43 40.27 -11.63
N SER A 552 40.87 39.39 -12.51
CA SER A 552 40.31 38.05 -12.66
C SER A 552 41.38 36.98 -12.86
N LEU A 553 41.18 35.84 -12.22
CA LEU A 553 41.89 34.59 -12.48
C LEU A 553 41.00 33.72 -13.36
N GLU A 554 41.44 33.46 -14.58
CA GLU A 554 40.82 32.51 -15.49
C GLU A 554 41.68 31.25 -15.52
N VAL A 555 41.06 30.10 -15.27
CA VAL A 555 41.71 28.79 -15.31
C VAL A 555 40.96 27.92 -16.31
N ILE A 556 41.66 27.44 -17.32
CA ILE A 556 41.16 26.42 -18.25
C ILE A 556 41.97 25.15 -18.00
N GLY A 557 41.28 24.05 -17.73
CA GLY A 557 41.94 22.79 -17.44
C GLY A 557 41.32 21.60 -18.16
N ALA A 558 42.15 20.58 -18.31
CA ALA A 558 41.77 19.28 -18.82
C ALA A 558 42.37 18.19 -17.94
N GLN A 559 41.65 17.09 -17.75
CA GLN A 559 42.10 15.94 -16.99
C GLN A 559 41.71 14.66 -17.71
N ILE A 560 42.65 13.72 -17.74
CA ILE A 560 42.41 12.33 -18.10
C ILE A 560 42.71 11.45 -16.89
N GLY A 561 41.81 10.53 -16.59
CA GLY A 561 41.92 9.63 -15.45
C GLY A 561 41.66 8.18 -15.87
N LEU A 562 42.44 7.28 -15.29
CA LEU A 562 42.25 5.85 -15.38
C LEU A 562 41.97 5.31 -13.98
N GLY A 563 40.92 4.54 -13.84
CA GLY A 563 40.55 3.85 -12.61
C GLY A 563 40.51 2.34 -12.82
N GLN A 564 40.80 1.60 -11.78
CA GLN A 564 40.75 0.14 -11.78
C GLN A 564 40.18 -0.35 -10.46
N ARG A 565 39.12 -1.17 -10.51
CA ARG A 565 38.63 -1.92 -9.34
C ARG A 565 39.45 -3.19 -9.19
N TRP A 566 40.13 -3.34 -8.07
CA TRP A 566 40.95 -4.52 -7.78
C TRP A 566 40.09 -5.62 -7.17
N LYS A 567 40.59 -6.86 -7.22
CA LYS A 567 39.92 -8.02 -6.59
C LYS A 567 40.51 -8.41 -5.24
N LYS A 568 41.67 -7.85 -4.89
CA LYS A 568 42.41 -8.13 -3.65
C LYS A 568 42.79 -6.79 -3.02
N PRO A 569 42.65 -6.61 -1.69
CA PRO A 569 42.16 -7.59 -0.71
C PRO A 569 40.66 -7.89 -0.82
N ASP A 570 39.88 -6.99 -1.42
CA ASP A 570 38.47 -7.17 -1.77
C ASP A 570 38.13 -6.37 -3.04
N ASP A 571 36.88 -6.50 -3.50
CA ASP A 571 36.33 -5.79 -4.66
C ASP A 571 35.85 -4.35 -4.36
N TRP A 572 36.03 -3.85 -3.13
CA TRP A 572 35.75 -2.45 -2.78
C TRP A 572 36.95 -1.54 -3.03
N PHE A 573 38.14 -2.12 -3.14
CA PHE A 573 39.36 -1.39 -3.45
C PHE A 573 39.37 -0.86 -4.89
N GLN A 574 39.57 0.45 -5.04
CA GLN A 574 39.70 1.12 -6.33
C GLN A 574 40.97 1.96 -6.36
N MET A 575 41.81 1.75 -7.37
CA MET A 575 42.93 2.64 -7.68
C MET A 575 42.49 3.61 -8.77
N ARG A 576 42.80 4.90 -8.63
CA ARG A 576 42.59 5.91 -9.67
C ARG A 576 43.86 6.73 -9.84
N ALA A 577 44.30 6.89 -11.08
CA ALA A 577 45.41 7.74 -11.47
C ALA A 577 44.90 8.77 -12.49
N SER A 578 45.31 10.02 -12.37
CA SER A 578 44.91 11.05 -13.32
C SER A 578 46.03 12.02 -13.63
N LEU A 579 46.08 12.47 -14.88
CA LEU A 579 46.94 13.54 -15.34
C LEU A 579 46.06 14.76 -15.62
N SER A 580 46.39 15.90 -15.01
CA SER A 580 45.66 17.16 -15.19
C SER A 580 46.59 18.27 -15.68
N TYR A 581 46.11 19.05 -16.63
CA TYR A 581 46.74 20.28 -17.10
C TYR A 581 45.82 21.46 -16.75
N GLN A 582 46.39 22.56 -16.28
CA GLN A 582 45.69 23.81 -15.94
C GLN A 582 46.50 24.97 -16.47
N ASN A 583 45.85 25.88 -17.21
CA ASN A 583 46.43 27.10 -17.77
C ASN A 583 45.65 28.32 -17.28
#